data_AF-A0A0N4WRQ1-F1
#
_entry.id   AF-A0A0N4WRQ1-F1
#
_cell.length_a   1.000
_cell.length_b   1.000
_cell.length_c   1.000
_cell.angle_alpha   90.00
_cell.angle_beta   90.00
_cell.angle_gamma   90.00
#
_symmetry.space_group_name_H-M   'P 1'
#
loop_
_entity.id
_entity.type
_entity.pdbx_description
1 polymer ?
#
loop_
_entity_poly.entity_id
_entity_poly.type
_entity_poly.pdbx_seq_one_letter_code
_entity_poly.pdbx_strand_id
1 'polypeptide(L)'
;MYIVAGTILFFFLNLYFIYVYVQNQSENQLGKAVAVQHQLQSRESHSLHPGAVTPNSNLYSCNITDPLALSALARVKTESCMKKISDAACRLKNGAFHEQFPESQCSNHDSLLIDLSVGCFEDYKNNRSLNGFSYEFKNDNSAEKCRSLCYRAGFVYYGLEFGRECFCGDSISSKPLSQEKCNEYKCSGNKTQFCGGFNAVAVFHTGLKRVHQMPKAVFETSFDGNSKRPRILFLLQLNGRNERQVKRLLKVLYSPYHYYYIHVDQRQLYMLTEMKIVAAKIPNVFVSPDAHSTIWGGASLLTMVQDAIRRSISIPLLSDWDYLINLSESDFPVMTLAEFEAQLRANPGKSYMSSHGYNTARFIQKQGFDFVFIECENQCENRMWRIGNRYLNRSKYLVVKVFDIGEFPRNLRVDGGSDWIVLHREFAEYSISDEELPTKLRALFASIILPVESFFHTVRLKTKISSNVFATFDIFSNSRISHKISLVVLFSLHVPLVIRRQCTFSVTTPCTKFIFQGCPVASICVAFSATLSIF
;
A
#
# COMPACT_ATOMS: atom_id res chain seq x y z
N MET A 1 40.25 8.34 25.90
CA MET A 1 40.36 9.30 24.76
C MET A 1 40.90 8.66 23.49
N TYR A 2 42.03 7.95 23.52
CA TYR A 2 42.66 7.37 22.30
C TYR A 2 41.80 6.35 21.52
N ILE A 3 40.99 5.54 22.22
CA ILE A 3 40.10 4.56 21.56
C ILE A 3 38.98 5.27 20.79
N VAL A 4 38.40 6.34 21.36
CA VAL A 4 37.33 7.13 20.71
C VAL A 4 37.88 7.87 19.49
N ALA A 5 39.08 8.45 19.60
CA ALA A 5 39.77 9.07 18.47
C ALA A 5 40.07 8.07 17.34
N GLY A 6 40.50 6.85 17.70
CA GLY A 6 40.72 5.76 16.73
C GLY A 6 39.44 5.32 16.01
N THR A 7 38.32 5.21 16.72
CA THR A 7 37.03 4.85 16.10
C THR A 7 36.49 5.94 15.18
N ILE A 8 36.70 7.21 15.53
CA ILE A 8 36.27 8.35 14.71
C ILE A 8 37.13 8.43 13.44
N LEU A 9 38.45 8.25 13.55
CA LEU A 9 39.36 8.23 12.41
C LEU A 9 39.04 7.06 11.46
N PHE A 10 38.75 5.88 12.00
CA PHE A 10 38.36 4.72 11.20
C PHE A 10 37.04 4.94 10.46
N PHE A 11 36.07 5.61 11.09
CA PHE A 11 34.79 5.95 10.46
C PHE A 11 34.98 6.91 9.27
N PHE A 12 35.78 7.97 9.43
CA PHE A 12 36.03 8.92 8.34
C PHE A 12 36.88 8.35 7.21
N LEU A 13 37.84 7.47 7.51
CA LEU A 13 38.60 6.75 6.48
C LEU A 13 37.69 5.85 5.64
N ASN A 14 36.75 5.13 6.26
CA ASN A 14 35.78 4.31 5.53
C ASN A 14 34.85 5.15 4.64
N LEU A 15 34.38 6.30 5.12
CA LEU A 15 33.59 7.22 4.30
C LEU A 15 34.38 7.77 3.11
N TYR A 16 35.66 8.08 3.31
CA TYR A 16 36.54 8.52 2.22
C TYR A 16 36.75 7.43 1.17
N PHE A 17 36.99 6.18 1.57
CA PHE A 17 37.11 5.06 0.62
C PHE A 17 35.81 4.80 -0.14
N ILE A 18 34.65 4.90 0.50
CA ILE A 18 33.35 4.77 -0.17
C ILE A 18 33.15 5.91 -1.17
N TYR A 19 33.48 7.15 -0.79
CA TYR A 19 33.39 8.31 -1.68
C TYR A 19 34.28 8.14 -2.92
N VAL A 20 35.54 7.74 -2.75
CA VAL A 20 36.47 7.49 -3.86
C VAL A 20 35.99 6.33 -4.74
N TYR A 21 35.46 5.25 -4.16
CA TYR A 21 34.90 4.12 -4.90
C TYR A 21 33.68 4.52 -5.75
N VAL A 22 32.79 5.37 -5.22
CA VAL A 22 31.60 5.86 -5.93
C VAL A 22 31.99 6.81 -7.06
N GLN A 23 32.97 7.70 -6.85
CA GLN A 23 33.47 8.59 -7.90
C GLN A 23 34.11 7.79 -9.05
N ASN A 24 34.96 6.81 -8.75
CA ASN A 24 35.58 5.93 -9.77
C ASN A 24 34.55 5.08 -10.55
N GLN A 25 33.41 4.72 -9.94
CA GLN A 25 32.32 4.04 -10.65
C GLN A 25 31.55 4.99 -11.59
N SER A 26 31.39 6.25 -11.22
CA SER A 26 30.70 7.24 -12.08
C SER A 26 31.49 7.59 -13.34
N GLU A 27 32.83 7.71 -13.26
CA GLU A 27 33.69 7.96 -14.42
C GLU A 27 33.73 6.76 -15.38
N ASN A 28 33.73 5.53 -14.86
CA ASN A 28 33.66 4.30 -15.66
C ASN A 28 32.29 4.08 -16.35
N GLN A 29 31.20 4.60 -15.78
CA GLN A 29 29.86 4.55 -16.38
C GLN A 29 29.69 5.60 -17.49
N LEU A 30 30.25 6.80 -17.30
CA LEU A 30 30.24 7.86 -18.31
C LEU A 30 31.13 7.50 -19.53
N GLY A 31 32.31 6.90 -19.29
CA GLY A 31 33.18 6.41 -20.37
C GLY A 31 32.55 5.28 -21.20
N LYS A 32 31.77 4.39 -20.57
CA LYS A 32 31.03 3.33 -21.28
C LYS A 32 29.83 3.86 -22.06
N ALA A 33 29.13 4.87 -21.56
CA ALA A 33 28.02 5.50 -22.27
C ALA A 33 28.48 6.25 -23.54
N VAL A 34 29.63 6.93 -23.48
CA VAL A 34 30.22 7.66 -24.63
C VAL A 34 30.80 6.70 -25.68
N ALA A 35 31.38 5.57 -25.26
CA ALA A 35 31.90 4.55 -26.18
C ALA A 35 30.79 3.83 -26.97
N VAL A 36 29.62 3.62 -26.37
CA VAL A 36 28.45 3.02 -27.05
C VAL A 36 27.87 3.96 -28.10
N GLN A 37 27.94 5.28 -27.88
CA GLN A 37 27.43 6.28 -28.82
C GLN A 37 28.33 6.46 -30.04
N HIS A 38 29.66 6.32 -29.89
CA HIS A 38 30.61 6.36 -31.01
C HIS A 38 30.61 5.10 -31.87
N GLN A 39 30.32 3.91 -31.30
CA GLN A 39 30.21 2.67 -32.09
C GLN A 39 28.94 2.59 -32.94
N LEU A 40 27.90 3.36 -32.60
CA LEU A 40 26.63 3.39 -33.35
C LEU A 40 26.68 4.31 -34.59
N GLN A 41 27.62 5.25 -34.66
CA GLN A 41 27.73 6.20 -35.79
C GLN A 41 28.70 5.75 -36.90
N SER A 42 29.57 4.77 -36.65
CA SER A 42 30.61 4.35 -37.63
C SER A 42 30.22 3.15 -38.50
N ARG A 43 28.96 2.68 -38.46
CA ARG A 43 28.53 1.44 -39.13
C ARG A 43 27.61 1.62 -40.34
N GLU A 44 27.42 2.86 -40.80
CA GLU A 44 26.72 3.17 -42.06
C GLU A 44 27.73 3.52 -43.16
N SER A 45 28.35 2.51 -43.77
CA SER A 45 28.75 2.52 -45.19
C SER A 45 29.47 1.22 -45.59
N HIS A 46 29.08 0.69 -46.75
CA HIS A 46 29.70 -0.38 -47.56
C HIS A 46 29.31 -1.87 -47.37
N SER A 47 28.37 -2.29 -48.25
CA SER A 47 28.38 -3.43 -49.21
C SER A 47 28.17 -4.92 -48.80
N LEU A 48 27.04 -5.46 -49.31
CA LEU A 48 26.70 -6.78 -49.91
C LEU A 48 27.29 -8.12 -49.38
N HIS A 49 26.47 -8.93 -48.70
CA HIS A 49 25.93 -10.28 -49.05
C HIS A 49 25.33 -11.01 -47.81
N PRO A 50 24.46 -12.04 -47.97
CA PRO A 50 23.34 -12.30 -47.05
C PRO A 50 23.63 -13.38 -46.02
N GLY A 51 23.11 -13.20 -44.81
CA GLY A 51 23.09 -14.25 -43.79
C GLY A 51 23.35 -13.74 -42.38
N ALA A 52 22.48 -12.88 -41.86
CA ALA A 52 22.37 -12.65 -40.43
C ALA A 52 20.99 -12.11 -40.10
N VAL A 53 20.28 -12.83 -39.24
CA VAL A 53 18.97 -12.49 -38.69
C VAL A 53 19.06 -11.11 -38.02
N THR A 54 18.25 -10.17 -38.51
CA THR A 54 18.09 -8.83 -37.94
C THR A 54 17.42 -8.91 -36.55
N PRO A 55 17.81 -8.09 -35.56
CA PRO A 55 17.05 -7.98 -34.32
C PRO A 55 15.72 -7.30 -34.64
N ASN A 56 14.64 -8.03 -34.38
CA ASN A 56 13.27 -7.68 -34.73
C ASN A 56 12.87 -6.29 -34.20
N SER A 57 12.54 -5.36 -35.10
CA SER A 57 12.11 -3.99 -34.83
C SER A 57 10.67 -3.87 -34.29
N ASN A 58 10.12 -4.92 -33.69
CA ASN A 58 8.72 -5.00 -33.24
C ASN A 58 8.55 -5.42 -31.77
N LEU A 59 9.54 -5.15 -30.90
CA LEU A 59 9.47 -5.55 -29.49
C LEU A 59 8.68 -4.57 -28.59
N TYR A 60 8.50 -3.33 -29.04
CA TYR A 60 7.86 -2.27 -28.26
C TYR A 60 6.68 -1.67 -29.02
N SER A 61 5.52 -1.59 -28.36
CA SER A 61 4.30 -1.01 -28.93
C SER A 61 4.33 0.53 -29.01
N CYS A 62 5.35 1.16 -28.43
CA CYS A 62 5.55 2.62 -28.48
C CYS A 62 7.02 2.99 -28.17
N ASN A 63 7.40 4.25 -28.44
CA ASN A 63 8.69 4.80 -28.00
C ASN A 63 8.66 5.14 -26.49
N ILE A 64 9.38 4.38 -25.68
CA ILE A 64 9.45 4.52 -24.21
C ILE A 64 10.56 5.50 -23.83
N THR A 65 10.21 6.57 -23.14
CA THR A 65 11.16 7.63 -22.73
C THR A 65 11.26 7.84 -21.23
N ASP A 66 10.39 7.21 -20.43
CA ASP A 66 10.39 7.39 -18.97
C ASP A 66 11.66 6.75 -18.35
N PRO A 67 12.47 7.49 -17.57
CA PRO A 67 13.68 6.97 -16.96
C PRO A 67 13.48 5.74 -16.06
N LEU A 68 12.33 5.65 -15.37
CA LEU A 68 12.01 4.50 -14.52
C LEU A 68 11.72 3.26 -15.37
N ALA A 69 10.97 3.41 -16.46
CA ALA A 69 10.71 2.33 -17.42
C ALA A 69 12.01 1.86 -18.09
N LEU A 70 12.87 2.79 -18.54
CA LEU A 70 14.16 2.47 -19.16
C LEU A 70 15.09 1.74 -18.17
N SER A 71 15.16 2.21 -16.92
CA SER A 71 15.90 1.53 -15.85
C SER A 71 15.35 0.13 -15.56
N ALA A 72 14.04 -0.05 -15.66
CA ALA A 72 13.40 -1.35 -15.48
C ALA A 72 13.78 -2.32 -16.62
N LEU A 73 13.62 -1.87 -17.87
CA LEU A 73 13.95 -2.64 -19.08
C LEU A 73 15.45 -2.98 -19.17
N ALA A 74 16.34 -2.15 -18.64
CA ALA A 74 17.78 -2.46 -18.62
C ALA A 74 18.17 -3.57 -17.63
N ARG A 75 17.32 -3.88 -16.66
CA ARG A 75 17.61 -4.85 -15.57
C ARG A 75 16.74 -6.10 -15.63
N VAL A 76 15.70 -6.10 -16.47
CA VAL A 76 14.81 -7.24 -16.67
C VAL A 76 15.58 -8.40 -17.28
N LYS A 77 15.26 -9.63 -16.89
CA LYS A 77 15.99 -10.83 -17.34
C LYS A 77 15.24 -11.64 -18.39
N THR A 78 13.92 -11.53 -18.40
CA THR A 78 13.05 -12.41 -19.18
C THR A 78 12.25 -11.65 -20.22
N GLU A 79 12.09 -12.22 -21.42
CA GLU A 79 11.34 -11.60 -22.51
C GLU A 79 9.87 -11.34 -22.14
N SER A 80 9.25 -12.28 -21.41
CA SER A 80 7.88 -12.13 -20.90
C SER A 80 7.75 -10.92 -19.97
N CYS A 81 8.69 -10.72 -19.04
CA CYS A 81 8.67 -9.56 -18.16
C CYS A 81 8.99 -8.27 -18.91
N MET A 82 9.94 -8.32 -19.85
CA MET A 82 10.26 -7.17 -20.70
C MET A 82 9.02 -6.68 -21.46
N LYS A 83 8.23 -7.60 -22.02
CA LYS A 83 6.95 -7.30 -22.68
C LYS A 83 5.92 -6.70 -21.71
N LYS A 84 5.75 -7.27 -20.50
CA LYS A 84 4.85 -6.70 -19.48
C LYS A 84 5.22 -5.26 -19.11
N ILE A 85 6.50 -5.00 -18.89
CA ILE A 85 7.02 -3.68 -18.54
C ILE A 85 6.83 -2.70 -19.71
N SER A 86 7.16 -3.11 -20.94
CA SER A 86 7.02 -2.24 -22.11
C SER A 86 5.56 -1.90 -22.41
N ASP A 87 4.66 -2.89 -22.37
CA ASP A 87 3.23 -2.69 -22.57
C ASP A 87 2.66 -1.74 -21.51
N ALA A 88 3.04 -1.92 -20.25
CA ALA A 88 2.60 -1.04 -19.17
C ALA A 88 3.18 0.38 -19.29
N ALA A 89 4.43 0.54 -19.71
CA ALA A 89 5.02 1.85 -19.97
C ALA A 89 4.32 2.57 -21.14
N CYS A 90 3.96 1.83 -22.19
CA CYS A 90 3.21 2.37 -23.32
C CYS A 90 1.78 2.76 -22.94
N ARG A 91 1.11 1.93 -22.14
CA ARG A 91 -0.19 2.28 -21.54
C ARG A 91 -0.10 3.58 -20.74
N LEU A 92 0.90 3.69 -19.86
CA LEU A 92 1.10 4.91 -19.06
C LEU A 92 1.34 6.15 -19.95
N LYS A 93 2.18 6.04 -20.98
CA LYS A 93 2.42 7.13 -21.93
C LYS A 93 1.14 7.59 -22.65
N ASN A 94 0.26 6.65 -22.96
CA ASN A 94 -1.00 6.92 -23.66
C ASN A 94 -2.15 7.34 -22.71
N GLY A 95 -1.89 7.57 -21.43
CA GLY A 95 -2.90 7.96 -20.45
C GLY A 95 -3.86 6.82 -20.06
N ALA A 96 -3.48 5.56 -20.25
CA ALA A 96 -4.15 4.46 -19.56
C ALA A 96 -3.73 4.46 -18.06
N PHE A 97 -4.51 3.81 -17.20
CA PHE A 97 -4.49 3.91 -15.72
C PHE A 97 -5.26 5.11 -15.11
N HIS A 98 -6.05 5.82 -15.93
CA HIS A 98 -6.88 6.97 -15.53
C HIS A 98 -8.38 6.69 -15.66
N GLU A 99 -8.80 5.45 -15.41
CA GLU A 99 -10.22 5.09 -15.49
C GLU A 99 -11.05 5.90 -14.50
N GLN A 100 -12.16 6.48 -14.96
CA GLN A 100 -13.14 7.10 -14.08
C GLN A 100 -13.87 6.01 -13.29
N PHE A 101 -14.00 6.21 -11.98
CA PHE A 101 -14.76 5.32 -11.11
C PHE A 101 -16.23 5.74 -11.09
N PRO A 102 -17.17 4.83 -10.77
CA PRO A 102 -18.53 5.26 -10.48
C PRO A 102 -18.54 6.23 -9.28
N GLU A 103 -19.57 7.08 -9.21
CA GLU A 103 -19.76 7.97 -8.07
C GLU A 103 -19.85 7.19 -6.76
N SER A 104 -19.39 7.82 -5.66
CA SER A 104 -19.47 7.16 -4.36
C SER A 104 -20.93 6.95 -3.99
N GLN A 105 -21.30 5.71 -3.68
CA GLN A 105 -22.63 5.37 -3.14
C GLN A 105 -22.69 5.55 -1.62
N CYS A 106 -21.62 6.04 -0.99
CA CYS A 106 -21.61 6.30 0.45
C CYS A 106 -22.40 7.55 0.81
N SER A 107 -23.08 7.52 1.96
CA SER A 107 -23.86 8.65 2.48
C SER A 107 -23.05 9.93 2.75
N ASN A 108 -21.73 9.83 2.84
CA ASN A 108 -20.81 10.93 3.14
C ASN A 108 -20.38 11.77 1.91
N HIS A 109 -20.96 11.52 0.74
CA HIS A 109 -20.68 12.26 -0.49
C HIS A 109 -21.91 13.06 -0.93
N ASP A 110 -21.70 14.29 -1.40
CA ASP A 110 -22.73 15.15 -2.00
C ASP A 110 -22.16 15.84 -3.24
N SER A 111 -22.79 15.61 -4.40
CA SER A 111 -22.37 16.27 -5.63
C SER A 111 -22.64 17.77 -5.61
N LEU A 112 -23.62 18.24 -4.84
CA LEU A 112 -23.95 19.66 -4.70
C LEU A 112 -22.90 20.44 -3.89
N LEU A 113 -22.10 19.74 -3.08
CA LEU A 113 -20.99 20.34 -2.34
C LEU A 113 -19.70 20.41 -3.16
N ILE A 114 -19.65 19.85 -4.36
CA ILE A 114 -18.44 19.90 -5.17
C ILE A 114 -18.17 21.35 -5.59
N ASP A 115 -16.97 21.85 -5.27
CA ASP A 115 -16.51 23.20 -5.63
C ASP A 115 -17.40 24.33 -5.07
N LEU A 116 -18.25 24.03 -4.08
CA LEU A 116 -19.04 25.03 -3.38
C LEU A 116 -18.11 25.94 -2.58
N SER A 117 -18.10 27.22 -2.91
CA SER A 117 -17.28 28.24 -2.24
C SER A 117 -17.72 28.42 -0.79
N VAL A 118 -16.76 28.32 0.13
CA VAL A 118 -16.95 28.62 1.55
C VAL A 118 -16.59 30.07 1.84
N GLY A 119 -15.55 30.59 1.19
CA GLY A 119 -15.14 31.98 1.30
C GLY A 119 -13.63 32.18 1.21
N CYS A 120 -13.21 33.41 1.45
CA CYS A 120 -11.82 33.82 1.53
C CYS A 120 -11.40 33.96 3.00
N PHE A 121 -10.25 33.41 3.38
CA PHE A 121 -9.79 33.40 4.77
C PHE A 121 -8.33 33.82 4.86
N GLU A 122 -7.96 34.42 5.99
CA GLU A 122 -6.57 34.75 6.28
C GLU A 122 -5.75 33.47 6.46
N ASP A 123 -4.58 33.38 5.83
CA ASP A 123 -3.71 32.21 5.92
C ASP A 123 -2.26 32.66 6.11
N TYR A 124 -1.65 32.22 7.21
CA TYR A 124 -0.26 32.51 7.51
C TYR A 124 0.48 31.20 7.75
N LYS A 125 1.78 31.16 7.40
CA LYS A 125 2.61 29.96 7.59
C LYS A 125 2.57 29.36 9.00
N ASN A 126 2.49 30.20 10.04
CA ASN A 126 2.43 29.77 11.44
C ASN A 126 0.99 29.55 11.96
N ASN A 127 -0.03 29.90 11.17
CA ASN A 127 -1.44 29.77 11.51
C ASN A 127 -2.24 29.48 10.22
N ARG A 128 -2.08 28.25 9.71
CA ARG A 128 -2.76 27.79 8.50
C ARG A 128 -4.25 27.61 8.77
N SER A 129 -5.08 28.23 7.94
CA SER A 129 -6.54 28.14 7.96
C SER A 129 -7.00 26.68 7.84
N LEU A 130 -6.42 25.98 6.85
CA LEU A 130 -6.56 24.53 6.64
C LEU A 130 -5.25 23.83 7.03
N ASN A 131 -5.28 23.12 8.16
CA ASN A 131 -4.09 22.54 8.79
C ASN A 131 -3.93 21.02 8.57
N GLY A 132 -4.70 20.43 7.65
CA GLY A 132 -4.68 18.98 7.39
C GLY A 132 -3.45 18.54 6.60
N PHE A 133 -3.31 19.01 5.35
CA PHE A 133 -2.17 18.73 4.49
C PHE A 133 -1.95 19.87 3.49
N SER A 134 -0.72 20.01 2.99
CA SER A 134 -0.40 21.01 1.96
C SER A 134 0.40 20.38 0.81
N TYR A 135 0.05 20.75 -0.40
CA TYR A 135 0.78 20.47 -1.62
C TYR A 135 1.27 21.79 -2.22
N GLU A 136 2.51 21.80 -2.70
CA GLU A 136 3.05 22.91 -3.48
C GLU A 136 3.38 22.40 -4.89
N PHE A 137 2.77 23.02 -5.89
CA PHE A 137 2.99 22.66 -7.28
C PHE A 137 3.97 23.61 -7.92
N LYS A 138 4.76 23.11 -8.88
CA LYS A 138 5.69 23.97 -9.60
C LYS A 138 4.94 24.88 -10.58
N ASN A 139 4.22 24.29 -11.52
CA ASN A 139 3.64 25.02 -12.66
C ASN A 139 2.23 24.58 -13.06
N ASP A 140 1.61 23.66 -12.32
CA ASP A 140 0.42 22.94 -12.76
C ASP A 140 -0.68 22.82 -11.67
N ASN A 141 -0.78 23.83 -10.80
CA ASN A 141 -1.88 23.91 -9.84
C ASN A 141 -3.19 24.32 -10.54
N SER A 142 -4.30 23.71 -10.15
CA SER A 142 -5.66 24.11 -10.53
C SER A 142 -6.64 23.76 -9.41
N ALA A 143 -7.85 24.35 -9.44
CA ALA A 143 -8.89 24.03 -8.48
C ALA A 143 -9.24 22.53 -8.50
N GLU A 144 -9.38 21.94 -9.68
CA GLU A 144 -9.74 20.54 -9.88
C GLU A 144 -8.66 19.60 -9.33
N LYS A 145 -7.39 19.93 -9.57
CA LYS A 145 -6.26 19.14 -9.09
C LYS A 145 -6.15 19.19 -7.57
N CYS A 146 -6.27 20.38 -6.99
CA CYS A 146 -6.24 20.55 -5.55
C CYS A 146 -7.41 19.82 -4.88
N ARG A 147 -8.63 20.01 -5.40
CA ARG A 147 -9.83 19.29 -4.95
C ARG A 147 -9.60 17.79 -4.99
N SER A 148 -9.15 17.25 -6.12
CA SER A 148 -8.92 15.83 -6.32
C SER A 148 -8.00 15.24 -5.26
N LEU A 149 -6.87 15.90 -4.96
CA LEU A 149 -5.94 15.44 -3.93
C LEU A 149 -6.55 15.47 -2.53
N CYS A 150 -7.24 16.55 -2.17
CA CYS A 150 -7.88 16.67 -0.86
C CYS A 150 -9.05 15.70 -0.69
N TYR A 151 -9.90 15.54 -1.72
CA TYR A 151 -10.98 14.56 -1.76
C TYR A 151 -10.46 13.14 -1.63
N ARG A 152 -9.39 12.81 -2.38
CA ARG A 152 -8.74 11.49 -2.35
C ARG A 152 -8.22 11.16 -0.96
N ALA A 153 -7.65 12.16 -0.29
CA ALA A 153 -7.17 12.06 1.09
C ALA A 153 -8.29 12.17 2.14
N GLY A 154 -9.55 12.35 1.74
CA GLY A 154 -10.70 12.34 2.65
C GLY A 154 -10.99 13.65 3.39
N PHE A 155 -10.41 14.77 2.96
CA PHE A 155 -10.64 16.08 3.58
C PHE A 155 -11.94 16.73 3.10
N VAL A 156 -12.66 17.38 4.01
CA VAL A 156 -13.92 18.10 3.70
C VAL A 156 -13.69 19.32 2.83
N TYR A 157 -12.59 20.03 3.07
CA TYR A 157 -12.26 21.27 2.39
C TYR A 157 -10.94 21.17 1.64
N TYR A 158 -10.86 21.95 0.55
CA TYR A 158 -9.63 22.28 -0.11
C TYR A 158 -9.49 23.81 -0.20
N GLY A 159 -8.27 24.29 -0.25
CA GLY A 159 -7.92 25.71 -0.28
C GLY A 159 -6.86 25.99 -1.31
N LEU A 160 -6.98 27.12 -2.00
CA LEU A 160 -6.02 27.59 -3.00
C LEU A 160 -5.36 28.88 -2.53
N GLU A 161 -4.03 28.94 -2.58
CA GLU A 161 -3.25 30.11 -2.19
C GLU A 161 -2.08 30.35 -3.15
N PHE A 162 -1.70 31.62 -3.30
CA PHE A 162 -0.48 32.06 -3.99
C PHE A 162 -0.26 31.44 -5.39
N GLY A 163 -1.35 31.12 -6.10
CA GLY A 163 -1.31 30.54 -7.45
C GLY A 163 -0.87 29.08 -7.55
N ARG A 164 -0.08 28.58 -6.59
CA ARG A 164 0.62 27.29 -6.67
C ARG A 164 0.45 26.39 -5.46
N GLU A 165 -0.10 26.91 -4.37
CA GLU A 165 -0.28 26.19 -3.12
C GLU A 165 -1.69 25.63 -3.04
N CYS A 166 -1.78 24.44 -2.47
CA CYS A 166 -3.03 23.72 -2.26
C CYS A 166 -3.05 23.20 -0.83
N PHE A 167 -4.11 23.53 -0.10
CA PHE A 167 -4.28 23.13 1.29
C PHE A 167 -5.51 22.25 1.44
N CYS A 168 -5.43 21.26 2.31
CA CYS A 168 -6.54 20.39 2.66
C CYS A 168 -6.81 20.49 4.16
N GLY A 169 -8.09 20.43 4.54
CA GLY A 169 -8.45 20.46 5.95
C GLY A 169 -9.91 20.09 6.17
N ASP A 170 -10.25 19.88 7.44
CA ASP A 170 -11.59 19.48 7.87
C ASP A 170 -12.33 20.58 8.63
N SER A 171 -11.60 21.63 9.00
CA SER A 171 -12.09 22.78 9.73
C SER A 171 -11.33 24.03 9.29
N ILE A 172 -12.00 25.17 9.36
CA ILE A 172 -11.43 26.49 9.07
C ILE A 172 -11.18 27.18 10.41
N SER A 173 -9.94 27.61 10.66
CA SER A 173 -9.51 28.12 11.96
C SER A 173 -9.19 29.63 11.98
N SER A 174 -9.26 30.29 10.83
CA SER A 174 -8.88 31.70 10.66
C SER A 174 -10.06 32.60 10.28
N LYS A 175 -9.86 33.92 10.40
CA LYS A 175 -10.90 34.91 10.17
C LYS A 175 -11.21 35.09 8.67
N PRO A 176 -12.47 35.38 8.30
CA PRO A 176 -12.83 35.64 6.93
C PRO A 176 -12.22 36.96 6.44
N LEU A 177 -11.96 37.02 5.13
CA LEU A 177 -11.47 38.17 4.38
C LEU A 177 -12.45 38.51 3.26
N SER A 178 -12.27 39.69 2.65
CA SER A 178 -13.02 40.05 1.44
C SER A 178 -12.59 39.18 0.26
N GLN A 179 -13.52 38.85 -0.63
CA GLN A 179 -13.27 37.92 -1.74
C GLN A 179 -12.18 38.42 -2.70
N GLU A 180 -12.02 39.74 -2.82
CA GLU A 180 -11.02 40.38 -3.68
C GLU A 180 -9.59 39.95 -3.32
N LYS A 181 -9.31 39.72 -2.03
CA LYS A 181 -7.98 39.25 -1.58
C LYS A 181 -7.64 37.86 -2.12
N CYS A 182 -8.65 37.00 -2.31
CA CYS A 182 -8.47 35.67 -2.88
C CYS A 182 -8.45 35.66 -4.41
N ASN A 183 -8.72 36.81 -5.05
CA ASN A 183 -8.71 36.97 -6.49
C ASN A 183 -7.42 37.64 -7.00
N GLU A 184 -6.34 37.60 -6.22
CA GLU A 184 -5.06 38.25 -6.55
C GLU A 184 -4.20 37.39 -7.50
N TYR A 185 -4.09 36.08 -7.22
CA TYR A 185 -3.25 35.18 -8.01
C TYR A 185 -4.08 34.27 -8.92
N LYS A 186 -3.63 34.11 -10.15
CA LYS A 186 -4.12 33.08 -11.08
C LYS A 186 -3.42 31.75 -10.82
N CYS A 187 -4.13 30.65 -11.01
CA CYS A 187 -3.55 29.31 -10.86
C CYS A 187 -2.37 29.10 -11.81
N SER A 188 -1.35 28.36 -11.39
CA SER A 188 -0.17 28.10 -12.23
C SER A 188 -0.50 27.22 -13.44
N GLY A 189 -1.37 26.22 -13.28
CA GLY A 189 -1.84 25.31 -14.32
C GLY A 189 -3.10 25.74 -15.07
N ASN A 190 -3.88 26.69 -14.55
CA ASN A 190 -5.06 27.21 -15.23
C ASN A 190 -5.24 28.73 -15.03
N LYS A 191 -4.81 29.52 -16.01
CA LYS A 191 -4.80 31.00 -15.91
C LYS A 191 -6.19 31.64 -15.92
N THR A 192 -7.26 30.90 -16.21
CA THR A 192 -8.63 31.45 -16.16
C THR A 192 -9.15 31.52 -14.72
N GLN A 193 -8.67 30.66 -13.83
CA GLN A 193 -9.12 30.53 -12.44
C GLN A 193 -8.22 31.33 -11.48
N PHE A 194 -8.82 31.80 -10.39
CA PHE A 194 -8.09 32.36 -9.25
C PHE A 194 -7.67 31.24 -8.30
N CYS A 195 -6.48 31.39 -7.73
CA CYS A 195 -5.88 30.47 -6.76
C CYS A 195 -5.36 31.26 -5.55
N GLY A 196 -6.25 32.05 -4.95
CA GLY A 196 -6.01 32.76 -3.69
C GLY A 196 -5.16 34.03 -3.82
N GLY A 197 -4.72 34.51 -2.66
CA GLY A 197 -3.90 35.70 -2.42
C GLY A 197 -2.54 35.37 -1.81
N PHE A 198 -1.78 36.41 -1.41
CA PHE A 198 -0.47 36.25 -0.76
C PHE A 198 -0.53 35.66 0.67
N ASN A 199 -1.57 35.99 1.43
CA ASN A 199 -1.86 35.44 2.78
C ASN A 199 -3.39 35.22 2.90
N ALA A 200 -4.00 34.79 1.80
CA ALA A 200 -5.44 34.69 1.68
C ALA A 200 -5.79 33.41 0.91
N VAL A 201 -6.37 32.45 1.62
CA VAL A 201 -6.75 31.16 1.05
C VAL A 201 -8.21 31.17 0.61
N ALA A 202 -8.46 30.81 -0.64
CA ALA A 202 -9.80 30.60 -1.17
C ALA A 202 -10.25 29.18 -0.85
N VAL A 203 -11.28 29.01 0.00
CA VAL A 203 -11.70 27.70 0.52
C VAL A 203 -12.99 27.23 -0.14
N PHE A 204 -13.00 25.96 -0.52
CA PHE A 204 -14.11 25.29 -1.20
C PHE A 204 -14.34 23.89 -0.60
N HIS A 205 -15.55 23.38 -0.76
CA HIS A 205 -15.88 22.00 -0.41
C HIS A 205 -15.35 21.00 -1.45
N THR A 206 -14.86 19.85 -0.98
CA THR A 206 -14.42 18.76 -1.86
C THR A 206 -15.56 17.91 -2.42
N GLY A 207 -16.76 18.02 -1.85
CA GLY A 207 -17.89 17.10 -2.05
C GLY A 207 -18.13 16.14 -0.88
N LEU A 208 -17.28 16.14 0.15
CA LEU A 208 -17.49 15.37 1.38
C LEU A 208 -18.32 16.17 2.40
N LYS A 209 -19.29 15.51 3.04
CA LYS A 209 -20.17 16.16 4.04
C LYS A 209 -19.50 16.37 5.39
N ARG A 210 -18.66 15.42 5.80
CA ARG A 210 -17.97 15.41 7.10
C ARG A 210 -16.70 14.58 7.03
N VAL A 211 -15.85 14.75 8.05
CA VAL A 211 -14.65 13.93 8.26
C VAL A 211 -15.06 12.46 8.29
N HIS A 212 -14.41 11.65 7.47
CA HIS A 212 -14.64 10.24 7.53
C HIS A 212 -13.86 9.63 8.68
N GLN A 213 -14.58 9.11 9.65
CA GLN A 213 -14.02 8.30 10.70
C GLN A 213 -14.50 6.87 10.50
N MET A 214 -13.57 5.91 10.55
CA MET A 214 -13.98 4.53 10.70
C MET A 214 -14.73 4.40 12.03
N PRO A 215 -15.96 3.85 12.03
CA PRO A 215 -16.64 3.54 13.28
C PRO A 215 -15.73 2.62 14.08
N LYS A 216 -15.52 2.92 15.36
CA LYS A 216 -14.76 2.03 16.25
C LYS A 216 -15.64 0.84 16.60
N ALA A 217 -15.06 -0.34 16.53
CA ALA A 217 -15.76 -1.52 16.99
C ALA A 217 -15.93 -1.42 18.52
N VAL A 218 -17.14 -1.69 19.02
CA VAL A 218 -17.46 -1.63 20.45
C VAL A 218 -17.29 -3.04 21.02
N PHE A 219 -16.52 -3.15 22.11
CA PHE A 219 -16.45 -4.39 22.88
C PHE A 219 -17.76 -4.57 23.64
N GLU A 220 -18.58 -5.52 23.20
CA GLU A 220 -19.85 -5.81 23.86
C GLU A 220 -19.71 -7.00 24.81
N THR A 221 -20.11 -6.79 26.07
CA THR A 221 -20.12 -7.81 27.12
C THR A 221 -21.48 -8.51 27.23
N SER A 222 -22.54 -7.94 26.66
CA SER A 222 -23.90 -8.48 26.68
C SER A 222 -24.17 -9.31 25.45
N PHE A 223 -24.48 -10.59 25.65
CA PHE A 223 -24.74 -11.54 24.58
C PHE A 223 -26.24 -11.69 24.35
N ASP A 224 -26.71 -11.42 23.13
CA ASP A 224 -28.03 -11.90 22.70
C ASP A 224 -27.92 -13.41 22.40
N GLY A 225 -28.55 -14.20 23.26
CA GLY A 225 -28.61 -15.67 23.20
C GLY A 225 -29.08 -16.25 21.87
N ASN A 226 -29.77 -15.45 21.05
CA ASN A 226 -30.38 -15.87 19.79
C ASN A 226 -29.46 -15.73 18.56
N SER A 227 -28.27 -15.15 18.71
CA SER A 227 -27.35 -14.91 17.60
C SER A 227 -26.67 -16.21 17.11
N LYS A 228 -26.66 -16.46 15.79
CA LYS A 228 -26.03 -17.64 15.17
C LYS A 228 -24.53 -17.66 15.48
N ARG A 229 -24.00 -18.82 15.89
CA ARG A 229 -22.56 -19.01 16.06
C ARG A 229 -21.84 -18.77 14.72
N PRO A 230 -20.82 -17.89 14.66
CA PRO A 230 -20.14 -17.59 13.40
C PRO A 230 -19.22 -18.73 12.98
N ARG A 231 -19.27 -19.12 11.71
CA ARG A 231 -18.31 -20.01 11.08
C ARG A 231 -17.18 -19.20 10.45
N ILE A 232 -15.95 -19.53 10.83
CA ILE A 232 -14.77 -18.79 10.41
C ILE A 232 -14.00 -19.62 9.37
N LEU A 233 -13.61 -18.97 8.28
CA LEU A 233 -12.64 -19.43 7.32
C LEU A 233 -11.27 -18.81 7.65
N PHE A 234 -10.37 -19.61 8.18
CA PHE A 234 -8.98 -19.22 8.41
C PHE A 234 -8.17 -19.41 7.12
N LEU A 235 -7.82 -18.30 6.47
CA LEU A 235 -6.91 -18.26 5.32
C LEU A 235 -5.46 -18.19 5.84
N LEU A 236 -4.74 -19.31 5.79
CA LEU A 236 -3.32 -19.38 6.15
C LEU A 236 -2.46 -19.12 4.91
N GLN A 237 -1.65 -18.06 4.94
CA GLN A 237 -0.79 -17.60 3.85
C GLN A 237 0.66 -17.93 4.22
N LEU A 238 1.22 -18.99 3.66
CA LEU A 238 2.50 -19.56 4.12
C LEU A 238 3.62 -19.35 3.11
N ASN A 239 4.76 -18.79 3.54
CA ASN A 239 5.97 -18.64 2.69
C ASN A 239 7.25 -19.19 3.36
N GLY A 240 7.21 -19.54 4.64
CA GLY A 240 8.36 -20.05 5.37
C GLY A 240 8.60 -21.56 5.23
N ARG A 241 9.55 -22.05 6.02
CA ARG A 241 9.85 -23.48 6.19
C ARG A 241 9.52 -24.02 7.59
N ASN A 242 8.90 -23.21 8.46
CA ASN A 242 8.63 -23.59 9.84
C ASN A 242 7.27 -24.30 9.98
N GLU A 243 7.19 -25.50 9.41
CA GLU A 243 5.99 -26.34 9.42
C GLU A 243 5.55 -26.69 10.85
N ARG A 244 6.49 -26.78 11.80
CA ARG A 244 6.19 -27.04 13.22
C ARG A 244 5.40 -25.90 13.84
N GLN A 245 5.75 -24.66 13.56
CA GLN A 245 5.01 -23.49 14.04
C GLN A 245 3.61 -23.44 13.41
N VAL A 246 3.47 -23.74 12.12
CA VAL A 246 2.16 -23.81 11.46
C VAL A 246 1.28 -24.89 12.09
N LYS A 247 1.82 -26.10 12.31
CA LYS A 247 1.12 -27.19 13.01
C LYS A 247 0.71 -26.78 14.43
N ARG A 248 1.55 -26.01 15.13
CA ARG A 248 1.25 -25.46 16.47
C ARG A 248 0.11 -24.44 16.40
N LEU A 249 0.13 -23.52 15.44
CA LEU A 249 -0.94 -22.54 15.22
C LEU A 249 -2.26 -23.23 14.90
N LEU A 250 -2.26 -24.16 13.94
CA LEU A 250 -3.42 -24.97 13.59
C LEU A 250 -3.99 -25.68 14.81
N LYS A 251 -3.16 -26.32 15.64
CA LYS A 251 -3.62 -27.02 16.84
C LYS A 251 -4.35 -26.10 17.83
N VAL A 252 -3.97 -24.83 17.94
CA VAL A 252 -4.62 -23.86 18.85
C VAL A 252 -5.91 -23.30 18.25
N LEU A 253 -5.95 -23.11 16.93
CA LEU A 253 -7.13 -22.60 16.24
C LEU A 253 -8.16 -23.69 15.89
N TYR A 254 -7.77 -24.96 15.94
CA TYR A 254 -8.56 -26.06 15.37
C TYR A 254 -9.89 -26.27 16.08
N SER A 255 -10.95 -26.31 15.27
CA SER A 255 -12.30 -26.70 15.63
C SER A 255 -12.93 -27.40 14.42
N PRO A 256 -13.66 -28.51 14.60
CA PRO A 256 -14.37 -29.16 13.49
C PRO A 256 -15.50 -28.30 12.91
N TYR A 257 -15.86 -27.19 13.58
CA TYR A 257 -16.92 -26.27 13.15
C TYR A 257 -16.44 -25.18 12.17
N HIS A 258 -15.13 -24.95 12.07
CA HIS A 258 -14.52 -23.93 11.23
C HIS A 258 -13.84 -24.53 10.00
N TYR A 259 -13.36 -23.67 9.11
CA TYR A 259 -12.66 -24.06 7.90
C TYR A 259 -11.25 -23.49 7.88
N TYR A 260 -10.30 -24.26 7.34
CA TYR A 260 -8.91 -23.85 7.23
C TYR A 260 -8.48 -23.98 5.77
N TYR A 261 -8.22 -22.86 5.13
CA TYR A 261 -7.78 -22.81 3.73
C TYR A 261 -6.34 -22.34 3.68
N ILE A 262 -5.45 -23.21 3.23
CA ILE A 262 -4.01 -23.03 3.30
C ILE A 262 -3.47 -22.73 1.91
N HIS A 263 -3.05 -21.48 1.68
CA HIS A 263 -2.20 -21.14 0.55
C HIS A 263 -0.73 -21.29 0.95
N VAL A 264 0.04 -21.99 0.12
CA VAL A 264 1.50 -22.06 0.25
C VAL A 264 2.11 -21.42 -0.98
N ASP A 265 3.01 -20.47 -0.76
CA ASP A 265 3.76 -19.80 -1.82
C ASP A 265 4.38 -20.85 -2.76
N GLN A 266 4.20 -20.64 -4.08
CA GLN A 266 4.59 -21.59 -5.12
C GLN A 266 6.08 -22.00 -5.03
N ARG A 267 6.94 -21.16 -4.45
CA ARG A 267 8.37 -21.41 -4.30
C ARG A 267 8.68 -22.38 -3.15
N GLN A 268 7.72 -22.69 -2.28
CA GLN A 268 7.93 -23.45 -1.04
C GLN A 268 7.38 -24.87 -1.12
N LEU A 269 7.94 -25.67 -2.03
CA LEU A 269 7.51 -27.07 -2.26
C LEU A 269 7.55 -27.94 -0.99
N TYR A 270 8.51 -27.72 -0.10
CA TYR A 270 8.61 -28.41 1.18
C TYR A 270 7.38 -28.15 2.06
N MET A 271 7.04 -26.88 2.29
CA MET A 271 5.87 -26.49 3.08
C MET A 271 4.58 -27.01 2.44
N LEU A 272 4.47 -26.95 1.11
CA LEU A 272 3.31 -27.45 0.37
C LEU A 272 3.10 -28.95 0.61
N THR A 273 4.18 -29.72 0.55
CA THR A 273 4.15 -31.18 0.80
C THR A 273 3.69 -31.47 2.22
N GLU A 274 4.25 -30.77 3.21
CA GLU A 274 3.85 -30.92 4.61
C GLU A 274 2.38 -30.57 4.85
N MET A 275 1.89 -29.47 4.28
CA MET A 275 0.49 -29.05 4.45
C MET A 275 -0.49 -29.98 3.74
N LYS A 276 -0.11 -30.58 2.60
CA LYS A 276 -0.91 -31.64 1.96
C LYS A 276 -1.04 -32.87 2.84
N ILE A 277 0.03 -33.27 3.54
CA ILE A 277 0.00 -34.38 4.51
C ILE A 277 -0.94 -34.07 5.68
N VAL A 278 -0.97 -32.81 6.14
CA VAL A 278 -1.89 -32.37 7.19
C VAL A 278 -3.34 -32.40 6.71
N ALA A 279 -3.63 -31.81 5.55
CA ALA A 279 -4.97 -31.76 4.97
C ALA A 279 -5.55 -33.16 4.69
N ALA A 280 -4.71 -34.12 4.29
CA ALA A 280 -5.13 -35.51 4.10
C ALA A 280 -5.65 -36.19 5.38
N LYS A 281 -5.29 -35.66 6.57
CA LYS A 281 -5.68 -36.21 7.88
C LYS A 281 -6.84 -35.48 8.54
N ILE A 282 -7.19 -34.28 8.06
CA ILE A 282 -8.13 -33.38 8.75
C ILE A 282 -9.16 -32.88 7.74
N PRO A 283 -10.45 -33.30 7.85
CA PRO A 283 -11.42 -33.17 6.76
C PRO A 283 -11.84 -31.73 6.43
N ASN A 284 -11.72 -30.80 7.38
CA ASN A 284 -12.05 -29.38 7.21
C ASN A 284 -10.80 -28.49 6.97
N VAL A 285 -9.68 -29.11 6.60
CA VAL A 285 -8.44 -28.42 6.21
C VAL A 285 -8.18 -28.64 4.72
N PHE A 286 -8.02 -27.56 3.98
CA PHE A 286 -7.90 -27.56 2.52
C PHE A 286 -6.63 -26.84 2.13
N VAL A 287 -5.89 -27.38 1.15
CA VAL A 287 -4.74 -26.69 0.55
C VAL A 287 -5.18 -26.11 -0.79
N SER A 288 -4.85 -24.84 -1.01
CA SER A 288 -5.14 -24.15 -2.27
C SER A 288 -4.56 -24.92 -3.46
N PRO A 289 -5.33 -25.18 -4.52
CA PRO A 289 -4.79 -25.67 -5.78
C PRO A 289 -4.12 -24.56 -6.59
N ASP A 290 -4.55 -23.32 -6.38
CA ASP A 290 -4.04 -22.13 -7.07
C ASP A 290 -2.66 -21.79 -6.53
N ALA A 291 -1.68 -21.68 -7.43
CA ALA A 291 -0.28 -21.43 -7.10
C ALA A 291 0.06 -19.97 -7.38
N HIS A 292 0.36 -19.21 -6.33
CA HIS A 292 0.81 -17.82 -6.44
C HIS A 292 2.23 -17.66 -5.89
N SER A 293 3.03 -16.83 -6.55
CA SER A 293 4.34 -16.42 -6.05
C SER A 293 4.21 -15.13 -5.26
N THR A 294 3.68 -15.22 -4.05
CA THR A 294 3.40 -14.08 -3.15
C THR A 294 4.67 -13.41 -2.64
N ILE A 295 5.30 -12.59 -3.47
CA ILE A 295 6.44 -11.77 -3.08
C ILE A 295 6.02 -10.62 -2.18
N TRP A 296 6.95 -10.16 -1.36
CA TRP A 296 6.72 -8.98 -0.53
C TRP A 296 6.39 -7.76 -1.41
N GLY A 297 5.25 -7.11 -1.12
CA GLY A 297 4.73 -5.98 -1.89
C GLY A 297 4.08 -6.34 -3.24
N GLY A 298 4.05 -7.62 -3.62
CA GLY A 298 3.49 -8.10 -4.88
C GLY A 298 1.97 -7.91 -4.98
N ALA A 299 1.49 -7.72 -6.21
CA ALA A 299 0.07 -7.73 -6.54
C ALA A 299 -0.57 -9.12 -6.42
N SER A 300 0.23 -10.16 -6.61
CA SER A 300 -0.11 -11.57 -6.42
C SER A 300 -0.71 -11.88 -5.05
N LEU A 301 -0.34 -11.15 -4.01
CA LEU A 301 -0.95 -11.31 -2.68
C LEU A 301 -2.45 -10.97 -2.69
N LEU A 302 -2.85 -9.88 -3.34
CA LEU A 302 -4.27 -9.53 -3.46
C LEU A 302 -5.00 -10.56 -4.32
N THR A 303 -4.42 -10.96 -5.44
CA THR A 303 -4.99 -12.00 -6.31
C THR A 303 -5.21 -13.30 -5.54
N MET A 304 -4.23 -13.74 -4.74
CA MET A 304 -4.32 -14.93 -3.91
C MET A 304 -5.46 -14.85 -2.89
N VAL A 305 -5.61 -13.71 -2.18
CA VAL A 305 -6.74 -13.52 -1.25
C VAL A 305 -8.08 -13.58 -1.99
N GLN A 306 -8.18 -12.97 -3.17
CA GLN A 306 -9.40 -12.96 -3.98
C GLN A 306 -9.74 -14.35 -4.53
N ASP A 307 -8.74 -15.12 -4.96
CA ASP A 307 -8.92 -16.49 -5.41
C ASP A 307 -9.30 -17.43 -4.26
N ALA A 308 -8.75 -17.23 -3.06
CA ALA A 308 -9.17 -17.92 -1.85
C ALA A 308 -10.65 -17.64 -1.52
N ILE A 309 -11.10 -16.38 -1.60
CA ILE A 309 -12.52 -16.02 -1.44
C ILE A 309 -13.35 -16.77 -2.49
N ARG A 310 -13.02 -16.61 -3.78
CA ARG A 310 -13.74 -17.23 -4.90
C ARG A 310 -13.85 -18.75 -4.76
N ARG A 311 -12.76 -19.40 -4.37
CA ARG A 311 -12.68 -20.87 -4.21
C ARG A 311 -13.49 -21.33 -3.03
N SER A 312 -13.37 -20.66 -1.90
CA SER A 312 -14.10 -21.02 -0.69
C SER A 312 -15.62 -20.99 -0.90
N ILE A 313 -16.14 -20.08 -1.72
CA ILE A 313 -17.57 -19.99 -2.04
C ILE A 313 -17.97 -21.06 -3.06
N SER A 314 -17.09 -21.38 -4.02
CA SER A 314 -17.39 -22.35 -5.08
C SER A 314 -17.34 -23.82 -4.62
N ILE A 315 -16.58 -24.13 -3.57
CA ILE A 315 -16.41 -25.50 -3.07
C ILE A 315 -17.54 -25.78 -2.06
N PRO A 316 -18.47 -26.71 -2.33
CA PRO A 316 -19.64 -26.92 -1.46
C PRO A 316 -19.28 -27.31 -0.01
N LEU A 317 -18.15 -27.99 0.19
CA LEU A 317 -17.66 -28.38 1.52
C LEU A 317 -17.07 -27.20 2.32
N LEU A 318 -16.74 -26.10 1.65
CA LEU A 318 -16.16 -24.90 2.23
C LEU A 318 -17.14 -23.73 2.25
N SER A 319 -18.24 -23.77 1.50
CA SER A 319 -19.04 -22.60 1.16
C SER A 319 -19.98 -22.10 2.26
N ASP A 320 -19.94 -22.62 3.48
CA ASP A 320 -20.82 -22.21 4.59
C ASP A 320 -20.03 -21.51 5.71
N TRP A 321 -19.16 -20.56 5.36
CA TRP A 321 -18.51 -19.66 6.31
C TRP A 321 -19.24 -18.30 6.38
N ASP A 322 -19.11 -17.60 7.52
CA ASP A 322 -19.67 -16.27 7.75
C ASP A 322 -18.56 -15.19 7.76
N TYR A 323 -17.36 -15.53 8.25
CA TYR A 323 -16.19 -14.63 8.29
C TYR A 323 -14.93 -15.26 7.71
N LEU A 324 -14.13 -14.46 6.98
CA LEU A 324 -12.78 -14.79 6.57
C LEU A 324 -11.77 -14.04 7.44
N ILE A 325 -10.74 -14.72 7.91
CA ILE A 325 -9.57 -14.11 8.57
C ILE A 325 -8.30 -14.60 7.90
N ASN A 326 -7.41 -13.69 7.54
CA ASN A 326 -6.10 -14.05 7.01
C ASN A 326 -5.03 -14.10 8.11
N LEU A 327 -4.15 -15.11 8.06
CA LEU A 327 -3.04 -15.33 9.00
C LEU A 327 -1.79 -15.81 8.22
N SER A 328 -0.59 -15.55 8.73
CA SER A 328 0.68 -16.14 8.28
C SER A 328 1.15 -17.24 9.22
N GLU A 329 2.25 -17.90 8.86
CA GLU A 329 2.98 -18.82 9.74
C GLU A 329 3.53 -18.17 11.02
N SER A 330 3.63 -16.84 11.07
CA SER A 330 4.21 -16.10 12.19
C SER A 330 3.19 -15.61 13.20
N ASP A 331 1.89 -15.72 12.86
CA ASP A 331 0.80 -15.29 13.73
C ASP A 331 0.53 -16.29 14.86
N PHE A 332 -0.02 -15.76 15.95
CA PHE A 332 -0.46 -16.57 17.07
C PHE A 332 -1.59 -15.87 17.83
N PRO A 333 -2.67 -16.59 18.19
CA PRO A 333 -3.81 -15.98 18.87
C PRO A 333 -3.42 -15.49 20.28
N VAL A 334 -3.91 -14.30 20.63
CA VAL A 334 -3.76 -13.69 21.97
C VAL A 334 -5.03 -13.81 22.82
N MET A 335 -6.08 -14.37 22.24
CA MET A 335 -7.35 -14.71 22.90
C MET A 335 -7.79 -16.11 22.50
N THR A 336 -8.68 -16.69 23.29
CA THR A 336 -9.25 -18.00 22.97
C THR A 336 -10.20 -17.91 21.77
N LEU A 337 -10.39 -19.04 21.08
CA LEU A 337 -11.35 -19.13 19.97
C LEU A 337 -12.78 -18.78 20.42
N ALA A 338 -13.17 -19.18 21.64
CA ALA A 338 -14.49 -18.88 22.19
C ALA A 338 -14.70 -17.37 22.42
N GLU A 339 -13.69 -16.67 22.94
CA GLU A 339 -13.71 -15.22 23.09
C GLU A 339 -13.81 -14.54 21.72
N PHE A 340 -13.04 -15.00 20.74
CA PHE A 340 -13.07 -14.46 19.38
C PHE A 340 -14.44 -14.63 18.72
N GLU A 341 -15.03 -15.83 18.81
CA GLU A 341 -16.38 -16.10 18.32
C GLU A 341 -17.43 -15.21 19.00
N ALA A 342 -17.29 -14.95 20.30
CA ALA A 342 -18.21 -14.08 21.02
C ALA A 342 -18.19 -12.64 20.48
N GLN A 343 -17.00 -12.12 20.16
CA GLN A 343 -16.86 -10.77 19.58
C GLN A 343 -17.49 -10.67 18.19
N LEU A 344 -17.26 -11.66 17.33
CA LEU A 344 -17.89 -11.72 16.01
C LEU A 344 -19.41 -11.86 16.09
N ARG A 345 -19.90 -12.56 17.13
CA ARG A 345 -21.32 -12.81 17.34
C ARG A 345 -22.08 -11.60 17.88
N ALA A 346 -21.42 -10.75 18.66
CA ALA A 346 -21.98 -9.49 19.14
C ALA A 346 -22.13 -8.45 18.01
N ASN A 347 -21.33 -8.58 16.96
CA ASN A 347 -21.28 -7.63 15.85
C ASN A 347 -21.55 -8.34 14.51
N PRO A 348 -22.76 -8.87 14.29
CA PRO A 348 -23.08 -9.66 13.11
C PRO A 348 -23.04 -8.81 11.82
N GLY A 349 -22.50 -9.39 10.75
CA GLY A 349 -22.42 -8.74 9.44
C GLY A 349 -21.28 -7.73 9.30
N LYS A 350 -20.34 -7.69 10.25
CA LYS A 350 -19.37 -6.59 10.36
C LYS A 350 -17.95 -7.02 10.00
N SER A 351 -17.30 -6.32 9.08
CA SER A 351 -15.88 -6.53 8.76
C SER A 351 -14.98 -5.63 9.61
N TYR A 352 -13.75 -6.09 9.88
CA TYR A 352 -12.76 -5.41 10.70
C TYR A 352 -11.46 -5.23 9.92
N MET A 353 -11.02 -3.99 9.84
CA MET A 353 -9.75 -3.61 9.24
C MET A 353 -9.16 -2.46 10.04
N SER A 354 -7.83 -2.34 10.07
CA SER A 354 -7.17 -1.19 10.70
C SER A 354 -6.72 -0.22 9.63
N SER A 355 -7.21 1.02 9.67
CA SER A 355 -6.61 2.11 8.87
C SER A 355 -5.32 2.62 9.52
N HIS A 356 -4.53 3.34 8.74
CA HIS A 356 -3.20 3.83 9.11
C HIS A 356 -3.20 4.82 10.29
N GLY A 357 -4.33 5.46 10.62
CA GLY A 357 -4.51 6.25 11.84
C GLY A 357 -3.79 7.61 11.86
N TYR A 358 -3.30 8.08 10.72
CA TYR A 358 -2.68 9.41 10.57
C TYR A 358 -3.24 10.14 9.35
N ASN A 359 -2.54 11.15 8.82
CA ASN A 359 -2.93 11.87 7.61
C ASN A 359 -2.92 10.99 6.33
N THR A 360 -4.05 10.86 5.65
CA THR A 360 -4.22 9.98 4.47
C THR A 360 -3.46 10.47 3.24
N ALA A 361 -3.32 11.79 3.04
CA ALA A 361 -2.48 12.34 1.97
C ALA A 361 -1.02 11.85 2.10
N ARG A 362 -0.49 11.84 3.33
CA ARG A 362 0.83 11.29 3.62
C ARG A 362 0.90 9.78 3.41
N PHE A 363 -0.16 9.04 3.75
CA PHE A 363 -0.25 7.60 3.49
C PHE A 363 -0.16 7.31 1.99
N ILE A 364 -0.95 7.99 1.16
CA ILE A 364 -0.96 7.85 -0.30
C ILE A 364 0.44 8.07 -0.88
N GLN A 365 1.12 9.14 -0.46
CA GLN A 365 2.49 9.45 -0.91
C GLN A 365 3.48 8.35 -0.51
N LYS A 366 3.44 7.91 0.76
CA LYS A 366 4.35 6.88 1.29
C LYS A 366 4.14 5.50 0.67
N GLN A 367 2.89 5.17 0.35
CA GLN A 367 2.51 3.89 -0.27
C GLN A 367 2.75 3.86 -1.78
N GLY A 368 3.21 4.97 -2.37
CA GLY A 368 3.58 5.01 -3.78
C GLY A 368 2.40 4.91 -4.74
N PHE A 369 1.20 5.34 -4.33
CA PHE A 369 0.03 5.41 -5.22
C PHE A 369 0.27 6.28 -6.45
N ASP A 370 1.21 7.22 -6.36
CA ASP A 370 1.62 8.10 -7.45
C ASP A 370 2.45 7.34 -8.51
N PHE A 371 2.82 6.08 -8.30
CA PHE A 371 3.61 5.28 -9.24
C PHE A 371 2.84 4.07 -9.79
N VAL A 372 3.24 3.65 -11.00
CA VAL A 372 2.81 2.38 -11.59
C VAL A 372 3.85 1.32 -11.28
N PHE A 373 3.40 0.20 -10.69
CA PHE A 373 4.20 -0.98 -10.45
C PHE A 373 3.73 -2.14 -11.31
N ILE A 374 4.66 -2.99 -11.74
CA ILE A 374 4.37 -4.21 -12.50
C ILE A 374 5.07 -5.38 -11.82
N GLU A 375 4.28 -6.39 -11.47
CA GLU A 375 4.79 -7.64 -10.98
C GLU A 375 5.20 -8.55 -12.14
N CYS A 376 6.42 -9.06 -12.05
CA CYS A 376 6.87 -10.17 -12.88
C CYS A 376 7.14 -11.37 -12.01
N GLU A 377 6.41 -12.44 -12.32
CA GLU A 377 6.52 -13.76 -11.69
C GLU A 377 6.98 -14.77 -12.73
N ASN A 378 8.18 -15.33 -12.53
CA ASN A 378 8.64 -16.56 -13.17
C ASN A 378 9.79 -17.18 -12.37
N GLN A 379 10.31 -18.32 -12.86
CA GLN A 379 11.38 -19.07 -12.21
C GLN A 379 12.70 -18.28 -12.06
N CYS A 380 12.93 -17.25 -12.89
CA CYS A 380 14.16 -16.46 -12.93
C CYS A 380 14.02 -15.05 -12.33
N GLU A 381 12.78 -14.60 -12.09
CA GLU A 381 12.44 -13.22 -11.79
C GLU A 381 11.12 -13.14 -11.01
N ASN A 382 11.21 -12.70 -9.75
CA ASN A 382 10.06 -12.50 -8.85
C ASN A 382 10.22 -11.12 -8.19
N ARG A 383 9.77 -10.07 -8.89
CA ARG A 383 10.02 -8.68 -8.48
C ARG A 383 8.91 -7.73 -8.91
N MET A 384 8.68 -6.72 -8.07
CA MET A 384 7.92 -5.51 -8.40
C MET A 384 8.79 -4.46 -9.09
N TRP A 385 8.38 -4.05 -10.30
CA TRP A 385 9.04 -3.04 -11.12
C TRP A 385 8.29 -1.72 -11.03
N ARG A 386 8.93 -0.66 -10.54
CA ARG A 386 8.41 0.70 -10.64
C ARG A 386 8.72 1.25 -12.03
N ILE A 387 7.70 1.51 -12.84
CA ILE A 387 7.87 1.81 -14.27
C ILE A 387 7.61 3.29 -14.64
N GLY A 388 6.99 4.07 -13.76
CA GLY A 388 6.70 5.47 -14.06
C GLY A 388 5.79 6.11 -13.02
N ASN A 389 5.64 7.43 -13.11
CA ASN A 389 4.69 8.19 -12.29
C ASN A 389 3.32 8.24 -13.01
N ARG A 390 2.22 7.99 -12.28
CA ARG A 390 0.85 8.09 -12.79
C ARG A 390 0.46 9.51 -13.13
N TYR A 391 0.99 10.49 -12.40
CA TYR A 391 0.84 11.89 -12.74
C TYR A 391 1.78 12.22 -13.87
N LEU A 392 1.22 12.42 -15.06
CA LEU A 392 2.00 12.84 -16.20
C LEU A 392 2.56 14.25 -15.93
N ASN A 393 3.88 14.34 -15.76
CA ASN A 393 4.58 15.59 -16.07
C ASN A 393 4.55 15.78 -17.58
N ARG A 394 3.46 16.33 -18.13
CA ARG A 394 3.52 16.92 -19.48
C ARG A 394 4.38 18.18 -19.40
N SER A 395 5.69 17.98 -19.42
CA SER A 395 6.66 19.05 -19.64
C SER A 395 6.54 19.54 -21.08
N LYS A 396 6.02 20.77 -21.18
CA LYS A 396 6.50 21.86 -22.05
C LYS A 396 5.89 22.08 -23.44
N TYR A 397 5.43 21.09 -24.22
CA TYR A 397 4.92 21.41 -25.58
C TYR A 397 3.89 20.40 -26.08
N LEU A 398 2.65 20.43 -25.56
CA LEU A 398 1.48 20.11 -26.38
C LEU A 398 0.20 20.61 -25.70
N VAL A 399 -0.26 21.77 -26.16
CA VAL A 399 -1.61 22.26 -25.89
C VAL A 399 -2.56 21.42 -26.74
N VAL A 400 -2.88 20.22 -26.29
CA VAL A 400 -4.16 19.60 -26.67
C VAL A 400 -5.08 19.82 -25.48
N LYS A 401 -6.02 20.75 -25.64
CA LYS A 401 -7.21 20.85 -24.80
C LYS A 401 -7.97 19.52 -24.91
N VAL A 402 -7.72 18.59 -24.01
CA VAL A 402 -8.69 17.57 -23.66
C VAL A 402 -8.78 17.57 -22.15
N PHE A 403 -9.93 18.01 -21.65
CA PHE A 403 -10.36 17.75 -20.29
C PHE A 403 -10.22 16.23 -20.03
N ASP A 404 -9.68 15.82 -18.88
CA ASP A 404 -9.73 14.46 -18.29
C ASP A 404 -8.60 13.41 -18.48
N ILE A 405 -7.55 13.58 -19.29
CA ILE A 405 -6.70 12.41 -19.67
C ILE A 405 -5.30 12.32 -18.99
N GLY A 406 -5.14 12.60 -17.68
CA GLY A 406 -3.77 12.49 -17.11
C GLY A 406 -3.56 12.55 -15.61
N GLU A 407 -4.60 12.39 -14.78
CA GLU A 407 -4.46 12.41 -13.32
C GLU A 407 -4.99 11.11 -12.73
N PHE A 408 -4.33 10.60 -11.69
CA PHE A 408 -4.88 9.49 -10.90
C PHE A 408 -6.36 9.76 -10.61
N PRO A 409 -7.25 8.74 -10.73
CA PRO A 409 -8.70 8.94 -10.78
C PRO A 409 -9.21 9.96 -9.76
N ARG A 410 -9.73 11.09 -10.27
CA ARG A 410 -10.03 12.27 -9.44
C ARG A 410 -11.15 12.07 -8.45
N ASN A 411 -12.08 11.18 -8.81
CA ASN A 411 -13.22 10.83 -8.00
C ASN A 411 -12.97 9.58 -7.17
N LEU A 412 -11.73 9.09 -7.03
CA LEU A 412 -11.42 7.96 -6.16
C LEU A 412 -10.93 8.45 -4.80
N ARG A 413 -11.63 8.05 -3.75
CA ARG A 413 -11.16 8.21 -2.39
C ARG A 413 -10.35 6.98 -1.99
N VAL A 414 -9.20 7.19 -1.39
CA VAL A 414 -8.29 6.11 -0.99
C VAL A 414 -8.16 6.10 0.53
N ASP A 415 -8.12 4.90 1.10
CA ASP A 415 -7.73 4.67 2.49
C ASP A 415 -6.96 3.34 2.55
N GLY A 416 -6.32 3.07 3.67
CA GLY A 416 -5.55 1.86 3.87
C GLY A 416 -4.94 1.78 5.26
N GLY A 417 -4.17 0.73 5.49
CA GLY A 417 -3.52 0.44 6.75
C GLY A 417 -3.05 -1.00 6.76
N SER A 418 -3.50 -1.81 7.72
CA SER A 418 -3.05 -3.19 7.82
C SER A 418 -3.68 -4.08 6.75
N ASP A 419 -2.87 -4.96 6.18
CA ASP A 419 -3.25 -6.08 5.31
C ASP A 419 -3.77 -7.31 6.08
N TRP A 420 -3.77 -7.26 7.42
CA TRP A 420 -4.47 -8.21 8.29
C TRP A 420 -5.93 -7.79 8.44
N ILE A 421 -6.84 -8.62 7.95
CA ILE A 421 -8.25 -8.29 7.78
C ILE A 421 -9.16 -9.42 8.28
N VAL A 422 -10.31 -9.02 8.82
CA VAL A 422 -11.43 -9.93 9.08
C VAL A 422 -12.60 -9.45 8.23
N LEU A 423 -13.01 -10.23 7.24
CA LEU A 423 -14.08 -9.85 6.31
C LEU A 423 -15.33 -10.66 6.58
N HIS A 424 -16.47 -9.99 6.77
CA HIS A 424 -17.75 -10.65 6.65
C HIS A 424 -17.98 -11.09 5.20
N ARG A 425 -18.63 -12.24 5.02
CA ARG A 425 -18.82 -12.89 3.73
C ARG A 425 -19.42 -12.00 2.66
N GLU A 426 -20.49 -11.27 2.98
CA GLU A 426 -21.16 -10.38 2.02
C GLU A 426 -20.18 -9.33 1.44
N PHE A 427 -19.31 -8.78 2.28
CA PHE A 427 -18.31 -7.80 1.84
C PHE A 427 -17.17 -8.46 1.04
N ALA A 428 -16.75 -9.66 1.43
CA ALA A 428 -15.76 -10.43 0.70
C ALA A 428 -16.26 -10.82 -0.71
N GLU A 429 -17.49 -11.30 -0.82
CA GLU A 429 -18.17 -11.62 -2.09
C GLU A 429 -18.30 -10.39 -2.98
N TYR A 430 -18.75 -9.27 -2.41
CA TYR A 430 -18.81 -7.99 -3.12
C TYR A 430 -17.45 -7.58 -3.70
N SER A 431 -16.37 -7.76 -2.93
CA SER A 431 -15.02 -7.34 -3.35
C SER A 431 -14.50 -8.10 -4.59
N ILE A 432 -15.03 -9.31 -4.85
CA ILE A 432 -14.66 -10.15 -5.99
C ILE A 432 -15.75 -10.20 -7.07
N SER A 433 -16.87 -9.48 -6.91
CA SER A 433 -17.97 -9.49 -7.87
C SER A 433 -17.58 -8.83 -9.19
N ASP A 434 -18.39 -9.08 -10.22
CA ASP A 434 -18.24 -8.48 -11.56
C ASP A 434 -18.92 -7.10 -11.68
N GLU A 435 -19.32 -6.51 -10.55
CA GLU A 435 -19.77 -5.12 -10.53
C GLU A 435 -18.66 -4.17 -10.98
N GLU A 436 -19.07 -3.01 -11.51
CA GLU A 436 -18.17 -2.03 -12.12
C GLU A 436 -17.07 -1.56 -11.16
N LEU A 437 -17.44 -1.22 -9.92
CA LEU A 437 -16.49 -0.70 -8.93
C LEU A 437 -15.42 -1.73 -8.53
N PRO A 438 -15.77 -2.95 -8.03
CA PRO A 438 -14.79 -3.99 -7.75
C PRO A 438 -13.89 -4.32 -8.95
N THR A 439 -14.47 -4.41 -10.15
CA THR A 439 -13.72 -4.72 -11.38
C THR A 439 -12.66 -3.65 -11.68
N LYS A 440 -13.05 -2.37 -11.66
CA LYS A 440 -12.12 -1.25 -11.87
C LYS A 440 -11.06 -1.15 -10.77
N LEU A 441 -11.44 -1.41 -9.52
CA LEU A 441 -10.49 -1.43 -8.40
C LEU A 441 -9.48 -2.57 -8.57
N ARG A 442 -9.88 -3.77 -8.96
CA ARG A 442 -8.94 -4.87 -9.24
C ARG A 442 -7.95 -4.51 -10.35
N ALA A 443 -8.43 -3.88 -11.43
CA ALA A 443 -7.57 -3.40 -12.52
C ALA A 443 -6.56 -2.34 -12.06
N LEU A 444 -7.00 -1.38 -11.22
CA LEU A 444 -6.12 -0.36 -10.65
C LEU A 444 -5.06 -0.98 -9.71
N PHE A 445 -5.51 -1.80 -8.76
CA PHE A 445 -4.67 -2.38 -7.70
C PHE A 445 -3.71 -3.46 -8.20
N ALA A 446 -3.94 -4.03 -9.39
CA ALA A 446 -2.96 -4.86 -10.09
C ALA A 446 -1.65 -4.12 -10.41
N SER A 447 -1.66 -2.79 -10.34
CA SER A 447 -0.49 -1.94 -10.58
C SER A 447 -0.02 -1.15 -9.36
N ILE A 448 -0.60 -1.42 -8.18
CA ILE A 448 -0.26 -0.76 -6.91
C ILE A 448 0.61 -1.72 -6.09
N ILE A 449 1.64 -1.19 -5.43
CA ILE A 449 2.45 -1.96 -4.49
C ILE A 449 1.71 -2.12 -3.15
N LEU A 450 1.90 -3.25 -2.47
CA LEU A 450 1.20 -3.56 -1.20
C LEU A 450 -0.35 -3.42 -1.32
N PRO A 451 -1.00 -4.01 -2.34
CA PRO A 451 -2.39 -3.68 -2.63
C PRO A 451 -3.39 -4.15 -1.57
N VAL A 452 -3.10 -5.19 -0.79
CA VAL A 452 -3.99 -5.65 0.29
C VAL A 452 -4.10 -4.62 1.43
N GLU A 453 -3.05 -3.81 1.65
CA GLU A 453 -3.06 -2.74 2.66
C GLU A 453 -4.10 -1.65 2.38
N SER A 454 -4.69 -1.59 1.19
CA SER A 454 -5.57 -0.47 0.81
C SER A 454 -6.75 -0.85 -0.11
N PHE A 455 -6.73 -2.01 -0.75
CA PHE A 455 -7.82 -2.45 -1.64
C PHE A 455 -9.14 -2.56 -0.89
N PHE A 456 -9.19 -3.35 0.18
CA PHE A 456 -10.44 -3.57 0.93
C PHE A 456 -10.92 -2.30 1.64
N HIS A 457 -10.00 -1.48 2.14
CA HIS A 457 -10.32 -0.17 2.71
C HIS A 457 -10.94 0.75 1.65
N THR A 458 -10.39 0.77 0.44
CA THR A 458 -10.86 1.61 -0.68
C THR A 458 -12.21 1.13 -1.22
N VAL A 459 -12.41 -0.19 -1.38
CA VAL A 459 -13.71 -0.78 -1.79
C VAL A 459 -14.81 -0.28 -0.86
N ARG A 460 -14.58 -0.33 0.45
CA ARG A 460 -15.55 0.12 1.45
C ARG A 460 -15.97 1.58 1.29
N LEU A 461 -15.06 2.49 0.94
CA LEU A 461 -15.35 3.93 0.85
C LEU A 461 -16.28 4.35 -0.31
N LYS A 462 -16.68 3.39 -1.13
CA LYS A 462 -17.47 3.62 -2.33
C LYS A 462 -18.80 2.86 -2.35
N THR A 463 -19.08 2.03 -1.35
CA THR A 463 -20.23 1.11 -1.34
C THR A 463 -21.25 1.46 -0.28
N LYS A 464 -22.50 1.00 -0.48
CA LYS A 464 -23.57 1.10 0.52
C LYS A 464 -23.30 0.23 1.76
N ILE A 465 -22.47 -0.80 1.64
CA ILE A 465 -22.06 -1.71 2.72
C ILE A 465 -21.04 -1.05 3.68
N SER A 466 -20.65 0.21 3.43
CA SER A 466 -19.65 0.96 4.22
C SER A 466 -19.93 1.06 5.73
N SER A 467 -21.21 1.03 6.14
CA SER A 467 -21.66 1.01 7.55
C SER A 467 -21.42 -0.31 8.27
N ASN A 468 -21.10 -1.37 7.52
CA ASN A 468 -20.82 -2.71 8.03
C ASN A 468 -19.32 -2.99 8.17
N VAL A 469 -18.48 -1.96 8.15
CA VAL A 469 -17.03 -2.13 8.32
C VAL A 469 -16.55 -1.20 9.43
N PHE A 470 -15.86 -1.76 10.42
CA PHE A 470 -15.33 -1.04 11.58
C PHE A 470 -13.80 -0.95 11.54
N ALA A 471 -13.29 0.09 12.21
CA ALA A 471 -11.92 0.10 12.65
C ALA A 471 -11.75 -0.87 13.82
N THR A 472 -10.59 -1.52 13.83
CA THR A 472 -9.78 -1.93 15.00
C THR A 472 -9.60 -3.44 15.23
N PHE A 473 -8.42 -3.72 15.78
CA PHE A 473 -8.07 -4.88 16.61
C PHE A 473 -8.20 -4.58 18.12
N ASP A 474 -8.71 -3.40 18.51
CA ASP A 474 -8.80 -2.95 19.91
C ASP A 474 -9.85 -3.77 20.69
N ILE A 475 -10.89 -4.27 20.01
CA ILE A 475 -11.78 -5.31 20.56
C ILE A 475 -10.99 -6.57 20.96
N PHE A 476 -9.91 -6.88 20.23
CA PHE A 476 -9.11 -8.08 20.45
C PHE A 476 -7.93 -7.84 21.41
N SER A 477 -7.83 -6.65 21.99
CA SER A 477 -6.83 -6.26 22.99
C SER A 477 -7.47 -6.28 24.38
N ASN A 478 -7.11 -7.27 25.20
CA ASN A 478 -7.50 -7.31 26.61
C ASN A 478 -6.89 -6.10 27.35
N SER A 479 -7.70 -5.35 28.12
CA SER A 479 -7.35 -4.07 28.75
C SER A 479 -6.17 -4.10 29.73
N ARG A 480 -5.65 -5.29 30.09
CA ARG A 480 -4.41 -5.45 30.87
C ARG A 480 -3.13 -5.37 30.05
N ILE A 481 -3.21 -5.43 28.72
CA ILE A 481 -2.07 -5.27 27.80
C ILE A 481 -2.24 -3.95 27.05
N SER A 482 -2.57 -2.88 27.78
CA SER A 482 -2.79 -1.58 27.16
C SER A 482 -1.47 -0.97 26.68
N HIS A 483 -1.50 -0.49 25.43
CA HIS A 483 -0.62 0.47 24.78
C HIS A 483 0.66 0.02 24.07
N LYS A 484 1.05 -1.26 24.02
CA LYS A 484 2.23 -1.68 23.22
C LYS A 484 2.14 -3.01 22.47
N ILE A 485 1.04 -3.76 22.59
CA ILE A 485 0.86 -5.07 21.94
C ILE A 485 -0.54 -5.16 21.32
N SER A 486 -0.93 -4.16 20.54
CA SER A 486 -1.62 -4.48 19.29
C SER A 486 -0.64 -5.37 18.51
N LEU A 487 -1.09 -6.41 17.80
CA LEU A 487 -0.24 -7.18 16.85
C LEU A 487 0.79 -6.22 16.26
N VAL A 488 2.08 -6.42 16.58
CA VAL A 488 3.13 -5.40 16.39
C VAL A 488 3.28 -5.13 14.90
N VAL A 489 2.50 -4.24 14.32
CA VAL A 489 2.64 -3.81 12.93
C VAL A 489 3.18 -2.39 12.95
N LEU A 490 4.51 -2.30 13.07
CA LEU A 490 5.24 -1.04 12.95
C LEU A 490 5.50 -0.75 11.47
N PHE A 491 4.98 0.38 10.98
CA PHE A 491 4.96 0.75 9.55
C PHE A 491 6.21 1.50 9.07
N SER A 492 6.84 0.96 8.00
CA SER A 492 7.50 1.63 6.84
C SER A 492 8.46 0.64 6.16
N LEU A 493 8.11 -0.24 5.20
CA LEU A 493 9.05 -1.31 4.75
C LEU A 493 9.62 -2.18 5.92
N HIS A 494 9.10 -2.01 7.14
CA HIS A 494 9.60 -2.61 8.37
C HIS A 494 8.75 -3.86 8.62
N VAL A 495 9.43 -4.99 8.76
CA VAL A 495 8.79 -6.22 9.22
C VAL A 495 8.56 -6.10 10.72
N PRO A 496 7.37 -6.45 11.23
CA PRO A 496 7.12 -6.69 12.66
C PRO A 496 8.29 -7.40 13.36
N LEU A 497 8.69 -6.91 14.54
CA LEU A 497 9.69 -7.60 15.35
C LEU A 497 9.09 -8.83 16.03
N VAL A 498 9.88 -9.91 16.12
CA VAL A 498 9.51 -11.12 16.86
C VAL A 498 9.32 -10.80 18.34
N ILE A 499 8.18 -11.20 18.90
CA ILE A 499 7.87 -11.02 20.32
C ILE A 499 8.90 -11.77 21.18
N ARG A 500 9.54 -11.06 22.11
CA ARG A 500 10.48 -11.63 23.08
C ARG A 500 9.94 -11.43 24.49
N ARG A 501 10.26 -12.36 25.40
CA ARG A 501 10.07 -12.12 26.84
C ARG A 501 10.96 -10.94 27.24
N GLN A 502 10.38 -9.92 27.86
CA GLN A 502 11.17 -8.90 28.56
C GLN A 502 11.71 -9.53 29.84
N CYS A 503 13.02 -9.79 29.90
CA CYS A 503 13.68 -10.08 31.17
C CYS A 503 13.91 -8.74 31.88
N THR A 504 13.13 -8.48 32.93
CA THR A 504 13.39 -7.38 33.86
C THR A 504 14.56 -7.76 34.76
N PHE A 505 15.65 -7.00 34.71
CA PHE A 505 16.76 -7.15 35.65
C PHE A 505 16.56 -6.19 36.82
N SER A 506 16.34 -6.72 38.04
CA SER A 506 16.48 -5.95 39.27
C SER A 506 17.94 -5.99 39.71
N VAL A 507 18.65 -4.87 39.57
CA VAL A 507 20.02 -4.75 40.09
C VAL A 507 19.93 -4.43 41.58
N THR A 508 20.29 -5.39 42.43
CA THR A 508 20.61 -5.13 43.84
C THR A 508 22.05 -5.56 44.11
N THR A 509 22.92 -4.55 44.26
CA THR A 509 24.28 -4.57 44.84
C THR A 509 25.42 -5.34 44.15
N PRO A 510 26.70 -4.90 44.32
CA PRO A 510 27.79 -5.25 43.44
C PRO A 510 28.61 -6.47 43.93
N CYS A 511 29.14 -7.22 42.97
CA CYS A 511 30.18 -8.24 43.11
C CYS A 511 29.79 -9.58 43.74
N THR A 512 29.30 -10.53 42.93
CA THR A 512 29.82 -11.93 42.92
C THR A 512 29.35 -12.69 41.67
N LYS A 513 30.17 -13.66 41.22
CA LYS A 513 30.01 -14.52 40.04
C LYS A 513 28.60 -15.10 39.87
N PHE A 514 28.03 -15.00 38.66
CA PHE A 514 26.87 -15.81 38.26
C PHE A 514 27.30 -16.96 37.34
N ILE A 515 26.99 -18.18 37.79
CA ILE A 515 26.97 -19.41 37.00
C ILE A 515 25.73 -19.36 36.09
N PHE A 516 25.91 -19.64 34.80
CA PHE A 516 24.81 -19.79 33.84
C PHE A 516 24.06 -21.10 34.10
N GLN A 517 22.77 -21.02 34.43
CA GLN A 517 21.81 -22.10 34.19
C GLN A 517 20.55 -21.51 33.54
N GLY A 518 20.20 -21.98 32.34
CA GLY A 518 18.82 -21.91 31.85
C GLY A 518 18.48 -21.11 30.58
N CYS A 519 19.41 -20.80 29.67
CA CYS A 519 19.08 -20.32 28.32
C CYS A 519 19.98 -21.00 27.27
N PRO A 520 19.43 -21.65 26.22
CA PRO A 520 20.26 -22.07 25.09
C PRO A 520 20.78 -20.83 24.36
N VAL A 521 22.09 -20.80 24.15
CA VAL A 521 22.81 -19.78 23.39
C VAL A 521 22.29 -19.78 21.95
N ALA A 522 21.42 -18.83 21.62
CA ALA A 522 21.17 -18.46 20.24
C ALA A 522 22.09 -17.28 19.90
N SER A 523 23.00 -17.51 18.95
CA SER A 523 23.97 -16.53 18.46
C SER A 523 23.34 -15.16 18.23
N ILE A 524 23.90 -14.17 18.90
CA ILE A 524 23.54 -12.77 18.80
C ILE A 524 24.10 -12.23 17.48
N CYS A 525 23.26 -12.09 16.46
CA CYS A 525 23.48 -11.13 15.38
C CYS A 525 22.59 -9.91 15.64
N VAL A 526 23.15 -8.89 16.27
CA VAL A 526 22.55 -7.54 16.27
C VAL A 526 22.85 -6.93 14.91
N ALA A 527 21.89 -6.99 13.99
CA ALA A 527 21.93 -6.13 12.81
C ALA A 527 21.48 -4.73 13.25
N PHE A 528 22.44 -3.80 13.37
CA PHE A 528 22.13 -2.37 13.35
C PHE A 528 21.51 -2.05 11.99
N SER A 529 20.22 -1.73 11.96
CA SER A 529 19.55 -1.26 10.76
C SER A 529 19.99 0.19 10.50
N ALA A 530 20.75 0.38 9.42
CA ALA A 530 21.05 1.70 8.88
C ALA A 530 19.80 2.19 8.13
N THR A 531 19.25 3.31 8.60
CA THR A 531 18.27 4.13 7.88
C THR A 531 18.85 4.58 6.54
N LEU A 532 18.40 3.97 5.44
CA LEU A 532 18.52 4.55 4.11
C LEU A 532 17.19 5.21 3.77
N SER A 533 17.08 6.50 4.12
CA SER A 533 16.03 7.38 3.59
C SER A 533 16.27 7.53 2.09
N ILE A 534 15.44 6.89 1.27
CA ILE A 534 15.44 7.13 -0.17
C ILE A 534 14.66 8.42 -0.40
N PHE A 535 15.38 9.51 -0.63
CA PHE A 535 14.87 10.72 -1.30
C PHE A 535 14.71 10.46 -2.80
#